data_AF-A0A0N4U2W2-F1
#
_entry.id   AF-A0A0N4U2W2-F1
#
_cell.length_a   1.000
_cell.length_b   1.000
_cell.length_c   1.000
_cell.angle_alpha   90.00
_cell.angle_beta   90.00
_cell.angle_gamma   90.00
#
_symmetry.space_group_name_H-M   'P 1'
#
loop_
_entity.id
_entity.type
_entity.pdbx_description
1 polymer ?
#
loop_
_entity_poly.entity_id
_entity_poly.type
_entity_poly.pdbx_seq_one_letter_code
_entity_poly.pdbx_strand_id
1 'polypeptide(L)'
;MGSSICPQLFTWECEEMSCCESYRFRVLILFASIGFLLAALIVAAIWLSFEFRPAYRKRLRQTEISGQHPRSDLEMRSFEEAKYLRRMSQNK
;
A
#
# COMPACT_ATOMS: atom_id res chain seq x y z
N MET A 1 -51.20 -7.75 18.26
CA MET A 1 -50.13 -7.94 17.26
C MET A 1 -49.22 -6.72 17.30
N GLY A 2 -48.38 -6.60 18.33
CA GLY A 2 -47.29 -5.63 18.34
C GLY A 2 -46.06 -6.33 17.80
N SER A 3 -46.04 -6.61 16.49
CA SER A 3 -44.79 -6.95 15.83
C SER A 3 -43.88 -5.76 16.05
N SER A 4 -42.84 -5.94 16.86
CA SER A 4 -41.77 -4.98 17.06
C SER A 4 -41.30 -4.51 15.68
N ILE A 5 -41.77 -3.33 15.29
CA ILE A 5 -41.56 -2.74 13.95
C ILE A 5 -40.10 -2.36 13.74
N CYS A 6 -39.32 -2.34 14.83
CA CYS A 6 -37.89 -2.15 14.79
C CYS A 6 -37.14 -3.44 15.13
N PRO A 7 -36.17 -3.86 14.30
CA PRO A 7 -35.26 -4.91 14.70
C PRO A 7 -34.49 -4.45 15.94
N GLN A 8 -34.73 -5.12 17.09
CA GLN A 8 -34.16 -4.81 18.41
C GLN A 8 -32.64 -4.65 18.42
N LEU A 9 -31.93 -5.18 17.41
CA LEU A 9 -30.47 -5.15 17.36
C LEU A 9 -29.88 -3.73 17.33
N PHE A 10 -30.65 -2.70 16.96
CA PHE A 10 -30.10 -1.36 16.72
C PHE A 10 -30.92 -0.18 17.28
N THR A 11 -32.08 -0.42 17.88
CA THR A 11 -33.04 0.66 18.22
C THR A 11 -33.61 0.49 19.63
N TRP A 12 -32.75 0.29 20.63
CA TRP A 12 -33.21 0.22 22.03
C TRP A 12 -33.79 1.55 22.52
N GLU A 13 -33.50 2.69 21.86
CA GLU A 13 -34.02 4.04 22.20
C GLU A 13 -35.22 4.55 21.37
N CYS A 14 -35.59 3.96 20.23
CA CYS A 14 -36.63 4.55 19.37
C CYS A 14 -38.01 3.92 19.63
N GLU A 15 -38.95 4.70 20.15
CA GLU A 15 -40.37 4.27 20.32
C GLU A 15 -41.23 4.58 19.07
N GLU A 16 -40.82 5.55 18.24
CA GLU A 16 -41.57 6.00 17.05
C GLU A 16 -41.06 5.38 15.73
N MET A 17 -41.98 5.06 14.80
CA MET A 17 -41.65 4.44 13.50
C MET A 17 -40.69 5.28 12.64
N SER A 18 -40.85 6.61 12.65
CA SER A 18 -40.03 7.56 11.89
C SER A 18 -38.57 7.57 12.34
N CYS A 19 -38.33 7.43 13.65
CA CYS A 19 -36.99 7.34 14.27
C CYS A 19 -36.25 6.11 13.76
N CYS A 20 -36.96 4.98 13.72
CA CYS A 20 -36.45 3.69 13.31
C CYS A 20 -36.06 3.64 11.82
N GLU A 21 -36.91 4.16 10.94
CA GLU A 21 -36.64 4.24 9.50
C GLU A 21 -35.43 5.13 9.20
N SER A 22 -35.36 6.31 9.85
CA SER A 22 -34.23 7.23 9.73
C SER A 22 -32.92 6.60 10.21
N TYR A 23 -32.94 5.91 11.35
CA TYR A 23 -31.74 5.22 11.88
C TYR A 23 -31.29 4.09 10.97
N ARG A 24 -32.23 3.25 10.50
CA ARG A 24 -31.94 2.17 9.55
C ARG A 24 -31.31 2.72 8.27
N PHE A 25 -31.85 3.80 7.72
CA PHE A 25 -31.32 4.42 6.51
C PHE A 25 -29.89 4.95 6.72
N ARG A 26 -29.62 5.62 7.84
CA ARG A 26 -28.26 6.07 8.22
C ARG A 26 -27.28 4.91 8.31
N VAL A 27 -27.67 3.84 8.99
CA VAL A 27 -26.84 2.63 9.14
C VAL A 27 -26.57 1.97 7.79
N LEU A 28 -27.57 1.87 6.92
CA LEU A 28 -27.39 1.33 5.57
C LEU A 28 -26.41 2.17 4.75
N ILE A 29 -26.49 3.50 4.81
CA ILE A 29 -25.52 4.38 4.15
C ILE A 29 -24.11 4.20 4.72
N LEU A 30 -23.98 4.07 6.04
CA LEU A 30 -22.68 3.81 6.67
C LEU A 30 -22.09 2.50 6.17
N PHE A 31 -22.84 1.40 6.19
CA PHE A 31 -22.38 0.11 5.67
C PHE A 31 -22.05 0.16 4.18
N ALA A 32 -22.87 0.85 3.38
CA ALA A 32 -22.60 1.03 1.96
C ALA A 32 -21.28 1.79 1.73
N SER A 33 -21.09 2.91 2.45
CA SER A 33 -19.87 3.72 2.34
C SER A 33 -18.61 2.95 2.75
N ILE A 34 -18.65 2.19 3.84
CA ILE A 34 -17.56 1.31 4.28
C ILE A 34 -17.32 0.22 3.24
N GLY A 35 -18.38 -0.39 2.71
CA GLY A 35 -18.28 -1.41 1.65
C GLY A 35 -17.60 -0.87 0.39
N PHE A 36 -17.96 0.33 -0.06
CA PHE A 36 -17.31 1.00 -1.19
C PHE A 36 -15.85 1.32 -0.92
N LEU A 37 -15.51 1.80 0.29
CA LEU A 37 -14.12 2.06 0.68
C LEU A 37 -13.29 0.78 0.67
N LEU A 38 -13.81 -0.31 1.25
CA LEU A 38 -13.13 -1.61 1.25
C LEU A 38 -12.95 -2.15 -0.18
N ALA A 39 -13.98 -2.05 -1.02
CA ALA A 39 -13.88 -2.45 -2.42
C ALA A 39 -12.80 -1.63 -3.16
N ALA A 40 -12.76 -0.31 -2.96
CA ALA A 40 -11.73 0.55 -3.54
C ALA A 40 -10.32 0.18 -3.06
N LEU A 41 -10.15 -0.09 -1.76
CA LEU A 41 -8.88 -0.55 -1.19
C LEU A 41 -8.45 -1.90 -1.77
N ILE A 42 -9.38 -2.85 -1.95
CA ILE A 42 -9.08 -4.15 -2.56
C ILE A 42 -8.65 -3.97 -4.02
N VAL A 43 -9.37 -3.17 -4.81
CA VAL A 43 -9.00 -2.89 -6.20
C VAL A 43 -7.64 -2.22 -6.26
N ALA A 44 -7.37 -1.24 -5.39
CA ALA A 44 -6.06 -0.60 -5.30
C ALA A 44 -4.95 -1.57 -4.89
N ALA A 45 -5.20 -2.45 -3.92
CA ALA A 45 -4.24 -3.47 -3.49
C ALA A 45 -3.96 -4.50 -4.58
N ILE A 46 -5.00 -4.95 -5.31
CA ILE A 46 -4.86 -5.84 -6.47
C ILE A 46 -4.04 -5.14 -7.56
N TRP A 47 -4.40 -3.91 -7.90
CA TRP A 47 -3.68 -3.11 -8.88
C TRP A 47 -2.21 -2.94 -8.51
N LEU A 48 -1.93 -2.55 -7.27
CA LEU A 48 -0.58 -2.45 -6.74
C LEU A 48 0.12 -3.80 -6.75
N SER A 49 -0.55 -4.91 -6.43
CA SER A 49 0.08 -6.24 -6.51
C SER A 49 0.47 -6.61 -7.95
N PHE A 50 -0.31 -6.18 -8.95
CA PHE A 50 0.00 -6.35 -10.36
C PHE A 50 1.08 -5.40 -10.85
N GLU A 51 1.16 -4.17 -10.37
CA GLU A 51 2.20 -3.20 -10.73
C GLU A 51 3.52 -3.53 -10.01
N PHE A 52 3.44 -3.85 -8.72
CA PHE A 52 4.58 -4.25 -7.91
C PHE A 52 5.12 -5.60 -8.33
N ARG A 53 4.38 -6.62 -8.81
CA ARG A 53 5.04 -7.87 -9.24
C ARG A 53 6.12 -7.67 -10.33
N PRO A 54 5.86 -6.98 -11.46
CA PRO A 54 6.88 -6.64 -12.43
C PRO A 54 7.81 -5.52 -11.94
N ALA A 55 7.30 -4.48 -11.26
CA ALA A 55 8.16 -3.37 -10.79
C ALA A 55 9.09 -3.78 -9.64
N TYR A 56 8.66 -4.67 -8.75
CA TYR A 56 9.45 -5.28 -7.66
C TYR A 56 10.41 -6.30 -8.21
N ARG A 57 10.07 -7.13 -9.22
CA ARG A 57 11.10 -7.94 -9.91
C ARG A 57 12.13 -7.06 -10.62
N LYS A 58 11.68 -5.99 -11.29
CA LYS A 58 12.59 -5.01 -11.91
C LYS A 58 13.44 -4.32 -10.85
N ARG A 59 12.86 -3.84 -9.75
CA ARG A 59 13.60 -3.23 -8.63
C ARG A 59 14.47 -4.24 -7.90
N LEU A 60 14.08 -5.50 -7.68
CA LEU A 60 14.97 -6.51 -7.11
C LEU A 60 16.15 -6.72 -8.03
N ARG A 61 15.94 -6.87 -9.34
CA ARG A 61 17.05 -6.89 -10.30
C ARG A 61 17.82 -5.59 -10.26
N GLN A 62 17.18 -4.43 -10.14
CA GLN A 62 17.83 -3.13 -10.12
C GLN A 62 18.47 -2.81 -8.79
N THR A 63 18.17 -3.51 -7.69
CA THR A 63 18.77 -3.38 -6.36
C THR A 63 19.72 -4.55 -6.09
N GLU A 64 19.63 -5.67 -6.80
CA GLU A 64 20.72 -6.64 -6.94
C GLU A 64 21.79 -6.02 -7.82
N ILE A 65 21.41 -5.47 -8.98
CA ILE A 65 22.29 -4.66 -9.81
C ILE A 65 22.73 -3.44 -8.98
N SER A 66 21.88 -2.49 -8.60
CA SER A 66 22.30 -1.28 -7.84
C SER A 66 22.57 -1.48 -6.35
N GLY A 67 22.59 -2.69 -5.81
CA GLY A 67 23.06 -2.99 -4.44
C GLY A 67 24.38 -3.73 -4.46
N GLN A 68 24.66 -4.48 -5.53
CA GLN A 68 25.98 -5.01 -5.84
C GLN A 68 26.86 -3.97 -6.59
N HIS A 69 26.26 -3.08 -7.38
CA HIS A 69 26.94 -2.19 -8.32
C HIS A 69 27.39 -0.82 -7.76
N PRO A 70 26.79 -0.17 -6.74
CA PRO A 70 27.35 1.09 -6.24
C PRO A 70 28.62 0.81 -5.46
N ARG A 71 28.70 -0.35 -4.78
CA ARG A 71 29.92 -0.75 -4.09
C ARG A 71 30.97 -1.23 -5.07
N SER A 72 30.62 -2.04 -6.08
CA SER A 72 31.59 -2.46 -7.10
C SER A 72 32.05 -1.30 -7.99
N ASP A 73 31.21 -0.33 -8.34
CA ASP A 73 31.64 0.85 -9.11
C ASP A 73 32.53 1.76 -8.28
N LEU A 74 32.25 1.96 -6.99
CA LEU A 74 33.17 2.69 -6.12
C LEU A 74 34.50 1.94 -5.95
N GLU A 75 34.46 0.62 -5.73
CA GLU A 75 35.65 -0.23 -5.61
C GLU A 75 36.44 -0.27 -6.94
N MET A 76 35.76 -0.26 -8.09
CA MET A 76 36.41 -0.24 -9.41
C MET A 76 37.01 1.13 -9.73
N ARG A 77 36.30 2.23 -9.44
CA ARG A 77 36.83 3.59 -9.58
C ARG A 77 38.02 3.82 -8.65
N SER A 78 37.91 3.42 -7.38
CA SER A 78 39.03 3.52 -6.42
C SER A 78 40.22 2.64 -6.82
N PHE A 79 39.99 1.46 -7.39
CA PHE A 79 41.05 0.63 -7.94
C PHE A 79 41.75 1.27 -9.14
N GLU A 80 41.00 1.89 -10.04
CA GLU A 80 41.56 2.64 -11.18
C GLU A 80 42.36 3.87 -10.72
N GLU A 81 41.84 4.64 -9.77
CA GLU A 81 42.54 5.78 -9.16
C GLU A 81 43.83 5.33 -8.47
N ALA A 82 43.80 4.25 -7.67
CA ALA A 82 44.99 3.69 -7.03
C ALA A 82 46.02 3.18 -8.05
N LYS A 83 45.57 2.56 -9.14
CA LYS A 83 46.45 2.09 -10.22
C LYS A 83 47.09 3.25 -10.97
N TYR A 84 46.36 4.33 -11.20
CA TYR A 84 46.88 5.55 -11.82
C TYR A 84 47.91 6.25 -10.93
N LEU A 85 47.63 6.39 -9.64
CA LEU A 85 48.56 6.95 -8.64
C LEU A 85 49.86 6.16 -8.55
N ARG A 86 49.80 4.81 -8.57
CA ARG A 86 51.01 3.96 -8.61
C ARG A 86 51.88 4.18 -9.85
N ARG A 87 51.28 4.41 -11.03
CA ARG A 87 52.06 4.70 -12.24
C ARG A 87 52.73 6.06 -12.17
N MET A 88 52.04 7.07 -11.64
CA MET A 88 52.64 8.38 -11.41
C MET A 88 53.80 8.33 -10.41
N SER A 89 53.69 7.53 -9.34
CA SER A 89 54.76 7.41 -8.34
C SER A 89 55.98 6.64 -8.85
N GLN A 90 55.84 5.78 -9.86
CA GLN A 90 56.98 5.09 -10.49
C GLN A 90 57.70 5.96 -11.52
N ASN A 91 57.03 6.96 -12.07
CA ASN A 91 57.58 7.90 -13.06
C ASN A 91 58.17 9.16 -12.41
N LYS A 92 58.35 9.17 -11.09
CA LYS A 92 58.96 10.28 -10.34
C LYS A 92 60.15 9.76 -9.55
#